data_AF-A0A151QQF8-F1
#
_entry.id   AF-A0A151QQF8-F1
#
_cell.length_a   1.000
_cell.length_b   1.000
_cell.length_c   1.000
_cell.angle_alpha   90.00
_cell.angle_beta   90.00
_cell.angle_gamma   90.00
#
_symmetry.space_group_name_H-M   'P 1'
#
loop_
_entity.id
_entity.type
_entity.pdbx_description
1 polymer ?
#
loop_
_entity_poly.entity_id
_entity_poly.type
_entity_poly.pdbx_seq_one_letter_code
_entity_poly.pdbx_strand_id
1 'polypeptide(L)'
;MLRAVLKGNHKSWDEYLLHIKFAYNKVVHKTTKISPFEIVYGFNPLTPLDLIPLPDSSYYFHKEGVSRADFVKKLHEKVKTHIQQQNERYALEKGKGNRDFIFEEGDWVWLHLRKERFPS
;
A
#
# COMPACT_ATOMS: atom_id res chain seq x y z
N MET A 1 5.93 -1.03 11.25
CA MET A 1 6.93 0.07 11.26
C MET A 1 6.85 0.86 12.56
N LEU A 2 5.74 1.52 12.90
CA LEU A 2 5.59 2.31 14.14
C LEU A 2 6.01 1.56 15.41
N ARG A 3 5.47 0.36 15.65
CA ARG A 3 5.84 -0.48 16.80
C ARG A 3 7.36 -0.74 16.91
N ALA A 4 8.04 -0.92 15.77
CA ALA A 4 9.48 -1.19 15.74
C ALA A 4 10.32 0.05 16.07
N VAL A 5 9.87 1.23 15.65
CA VAL A 5 10.55 2.50 15.93
C VAL A 5 10.39 2.90 17.40
N LEU A 6 9.20 2.68 17.96
CA LEU A 6 8.89 3.12 19.34
C LEU A 6 9.58 2.28 20.43
N LYS A 7 10.00 1.04 20.13
CA LYS A 7 10.69 0.15 21.08
C LYS A 7 10.02 0.09 22.48
N GLY A 8 8.69 0.17 22.53
CA GLY A 8 7.91 0.13 23.79
C GLY A 8 7.62 1.49 24.43
N ASN A 9 8.22 2.59 23.97
CA ASN A 9 7.83 3.93 24.39
C ASN A 9 6.67 4.46 23.53
N HIS A 10 5.45 4.34 24.04
CA HIS A 10 4.24 4.74 23.29
C HIS A 10 3.93 6.24 23.39
N LYS A 11 4.67 7.01 24.21
CA LYS A 11 4.35 8.41 24.48
C LYS A 11 4.89 9.38 23.43
N SER A 12 5.93 8.99 22.69
CA SER A 12 6.64 9.83 21.71
C SER A 12 6.36 9.42 20.27
N TRP A 13 5.17 8.88 19.98
CA TRP A 13 4.86 8.33 18.65
C TRP A 13 4.77 9.41 17.57
N ASP A 14 4.37 10.60 17.95
CA ASP A 14 4.22 11.80 17.14
C ASP A 14 5.56 12.33 16.64
N GLU A 15 6.60 12.30 17.49
CA GLU A 15 7.98 12.69 17.13
C GLU A 15 8.53 11.87 15.95
N TYR A 16 8.12 10.59 15.85
CA TYR A 16 8.58 9.69 14.78
C TYR A 16 7.66 9.65 13.56
N LEU A 17 6.50 10.32 13.59
CA LEU A 17 5.49 10.21 12.55
C LEU A 17 6.03 10.65 11.17
N LEU A 18 6.80 11.74 11.13
CA LEU A 18 7.41 12.25 9.89
C LEU A 18 8.40 11.25 9.30
N HIS A 19 9.27 10.67 10.14
CA HIS A 19 10.27 9.67 9.74
C HIS A 19 9.60 8.40 9.19
N ILE A 20 8.54 7.95 9.86
CA ILE A 20 7.78 6.76 9.45
C ILE A 20 7.05 7.01 8.14
N LYS A 21 6.39 8.17 7.99
CA LYS A 21 5.73 8.57 6.74
C LYS A 21 6.72 8.59 5.59
N PHE A 22 7.89 9.18 5.81
CA PHE A 22 8.94 9.24 4.79
C PHE A 22 9.44 7.84 4.41
N ALA A 23 9.80 7.01 5.40
CA ALA A 23 10.28 5.65 5.16
C ALA A 23 9.22 4.79 4.44
N TYR A 24 7.96 4.90 4.85
CA TYR A 24 6.85 4.16 4.22
C TYR A 24 6.64 4.55 2.76
N ASN A 25 6.71 5.84 2.45
CA ASN A 25 6.51 6.35 1.08
C ASN A 25 7.71 6.12 0.16
N LYS A 26 8.91 5.95 0.71
CA LYS A 26 10.15 5.70 -0.04
C LYS A 26 10.33 4.24 -0.43
N VAL A 27 9.87 3.29 0.38
CA VAL A 27 10.09 1.87 0.13
C VAL A 27 9.23 1.37 -1.04
N VAL A 28 9.78 0.48 -1.86
CA VAL A 28 9.06 -0.21 -2.93
C VAL A 28 8.07 -1.21 -2.32
N HIS A 29 6.79 -1.11 -2.66
CA HIS A 29 5.77 -1.99 -2.11
C HIS A 29 5.65 -3.29 -2.92
N LYS A 30 5.42 -4.41 -2.25
CA LYS A 30 5.34 -5.74 -2.89
C LYS A 30 4.25 -5.82 -3.96
N THR A 31 3.10 -5.21 -3.69
CA THR A 31 1.91 -5.21 -4.57
C THR A 31 2.15 -4.40 -5.85
N THR A 32 2.55 -3.14 -5.70
CA THR A 32 2.70 -2.21 -6.84
C THR A 32 4.04 -2.32 -7.54
N LYS A 33 5.06 -2.93 -6.90
CA LYS A 33 6.46 -2.95 -7.34
C LYS A 33 7.09 -1.56 -7.52
N ILE A 34 6.42 -0.52 -7.01
CA ILE A 34 6.78 0.90 -7.13
C ILE A 34 6.56 1.56 -5.77
N SER A 35 7.39 2.52 -5.38
CA SER A 35 7.21 3.26 -4.12
C SER A 35 6.07 4.28 -4.20
N PRO A 36 5.34 4.58 -3.11
CA PRO A 36 4.32 5.63 -3.10
C PRO A 36 4.82 7.01 -3.57
N PHE A 37 6.07 7.38 -3.24
CA PHE A 37 6.64 8.63 -3.73
C PHE A 37 6.76 8.66 -5.25
N GLU A 38 7.24 7.57 -5.87
CA GLU A 38 7.30 7.47 -7.32
C GLU A 38 5.91 7.53 -7.97
N ILE A 39 4.90 6.91 -7.36
CA ILE A 39 3.53 6.93 -7.88
C ILE A 39 2.96 8.35 -7.91
N VAL A 40 3.19 9.13 -6.85
CA VAL A 40 2.62 10.48 -6.70
C VAL A 40 3.44 11.53 -7.46
N TYR A 41 4.76 11.49 -7.33
CA TYR A 41 5.65 12.54 -7.85
C TYR A 41 6.37 12.16 -9.14
N GLY A 42 6.33 10.89 -9.53
CA GLY A 42 7.09 10.35 -10.66
C GLY A 42 8.55 10.04 -10.33
N PHE A 43 9.00 10.28 -9.10
CA PHE A 43 10.36 9.98 -8.64
C PHE A 43 10.38 9.68 -7.14
N ASN A 44 11.43 8.98 -6.68
CA ASN A 44 11.67 8.73 -5.27
C ASN A 44 12.68 9.76 -4.74
N PRO A 45 12.38 10.54 -3.68
CA PRO A 45 13.32 11.54 -3.17
C PRO A 45 14.63 10.91 -2.68
N LEU A 46 15.73 11.57 -3.03
CA LEU A 46 17.06 11.23 -2.54
C LEU A 46 17.14 11.48 -1.04
N THR A 47 17.80 10.56 -0.36
CA THR A 47 18.19 10.69 1.05
C THR A 47 19.67 11.04 1.14
N PRO A 48 20.14 11.56 2.29
CA PRO A 48 21.56 11.80 2.50
C PRO A 48 22.46 10.58 2.19
N LEU A 49 21.96 9.35 2.37
CA LEU A 49 22.67 8.12 1.99
C LEU A 49 22.84 7.97 0.46
N ASP A 50 21.93 8.51 -0.34
CA ASP A 50 21.98 8.46 -1.81
C ASP A 50 22.92 9.55 -2.39
N LEU A 51 23.32 10.53 -1.57
CA LEU A 51 24.24 11.61 -1.95
C LEU A 51 25.72 11.23 -1.76
N ILE A 52 26.00 10.00 -1.30
CA ILE A 52 27.34 9.43 -1.37
C ILE A 52 27.70 9.38 -2.86
N PRO A 53 28.84 9.96 -3.29
CA PRO A 53 29.13 10.16 -4.70
C PRO A 53 29.16 8.82 -5.45
N LEU A 54 28.09 8.58 -6.20
CA LEU A 54 27.98 7.52 -7.20
C LEU A 54 27.95 8.17 -8.59
N PRO A 55 28.60 7.57 -9.61
CA PRO A 55 28.74 8.18 -10.91
C PRO A 55 27.39 8.31 -11.65
N ASP A 56 27.20 9.53 -12.14
CA ASP A 56 26.24 10.08 -13.10
C ASP A 56 24.74 10.11 -12.73
N SER A 57 24.30 11.29 -12.28
CA SER A 57 22.92 11.66 -11.96
C SER A 57 22.11 12.14 -13.19
N SER A 58 22.59 11.89 -14.41
CA SER A 58 21.96 12.32 -15.67
C SER A 58 20.59 11.66 -15.95
N TYR A 59 20.23 10.59 -15.24
CA TYR A 59 18.99 9.83 -15.44
C TYR A 59 17.72 10.50 -14.87
N TYR A 60 17.82 11.39 -13.88
CA TYR A 60 16.65 11.86 -13.12
C TYR A 60 16.01 13.16 -13.63
N PHE A 61 16.54 13.76 -14.69
CA PHE A 61 15.99 15.00 -15.26
C PHE A 61 15.05 14.73 -16.42
N HIS A 62 13.74 14.67 -16.16
CA HIS A 62 12.74 14.80 -17.21
C HIS A 62 12.74 16.25 -17.72
N LYS A 63 13.48 16.51 -18.80
CA LYS A 63 13.70 17.87 -19.34
C LYS A 63 12.48 18.52 -20.02
N GLU A 64 11.34 17.84 -20.17
CA GLU A 64 10.17 18.39 -20.90
C GLU A 64 8.84 18.08 -20.19
N GLY A 65 8.08 19.13 -19.83
CA GLY A 65 6.84 19.03 -19.05
C GLY A 65 5.70 18.25 -19.74
N VAL A 66 5.71 18.13 -21.06
CA VAL A 66 4.74 17.31 -21.82
C VAL A 66 5.07 15.82 -21.68
N SER A 67 6.35 15.45 -21.65
CA SER A 67 6.82 14.07 -21.47
C SER A 67 6.49 13.50 -20.07
N ARG A 68 6.47 14.36 -19.05
CA ARG A 68 6.20 13.94 -17.66
C ARG A 68 4.76 13.50 -17.43
N ALA A 69 3.77 14.18 -18.02
CA ALA A 69 2.36 13.82 -17.84
C ALA A 69 2.05 12.45 -18.44
N ASP A 70 2.55 12.17 -19.63
CA ASP A 70 2.39 10.86 -20.29
C ASP A 70 3.15 9.75 -19.55
N PHE A 71 4.33 10.08 -19.00
CA PHE A 71 5.05 9.16 -18.13
C PHE A 71 4.23 8.78 -16.89
N VAL A 72 3.68 9.77 -16.17
CA VAL A 72 2.87 9.53 -14.97
C VAL A 72 1.60 8.74 -15.30
N LYS A 73 0.95 9.02 -16.43
CA LYS A 73 -0.20 8.21 -16.90
C LYS A 73 0.17 6.76 -17.11
N LYS A 74 1.27 6.48 -17.84
CA LYS A 74 1.77 5.11 -18.06
C LYS A 74 2.13 4.43 -16.76
N LEU A 75 2.73 5.17 -15.82
CA LEU A 75 3.05 4.68 -14.48
C LEU A 75 1.79 4.25 -13.72
N HIS A 76 0.75 5.08 -13.74
CA HIS A 76 -0.52 4.77 -13.06
C HIS A 76 -1.24 3.57 -13.68
N GLU A 77 -1.26 3.45 -15.01
CA GLU A 77 -1.81 2.27 -15.69
C GLU A 77 -1.05 0.99 -15.28
N LYS A 78 0.29 1.06 -15.20
CA LYS A 78 1.10 -0.06 -14.70
C LYS A 78 0.74 -0.39 -13.24
N VAL A 79 0.65 0.60 -12.35
CA VAL A 79 0.28 0.37 -10.95
C VAL A 79 -1.10 -0.29 -10.83
N LYS A 80 -2.07 0.18 -11.62
CA LYS A 80 -3.44 -0.35 -11.64
C LYS A 80 -3.47 -1.84 -12.03
N THR A 81 -2.75 -2.22 -13.07
CA THR A 81 -2.67 -3.63 -13.49
C THR A 81 -2.04 -4.52 -12.42
N HIS A 82 -0.99 -4.06 -11.74
CA HIS A 82 -0.37 -4.80 -10.63
C HIS A 82 -1.33 -5.00 -9.44
N ILE A 83 -2.07 -3.94 -9.06
CA ILE A 83 -3.07 -4.02 -7.99
C ILE A 83 -4.17 -5.02 -8.36
N GLN A 84 -4.69 -4.95 -9.59
CA GLN A 84 -5.71 -5.88 -10.06
C GLN A 84 -5.24 -7.33 -9.98
N GLN A 85 -4.06 -7.64 -10.54
CA GLN A 85 -3.49 -8.99 -10.48
C GLN A 85 -3.28 -9.47 -9.05
N GLN A 86 -2.82 -8.60 -8.14
CA GLN A 86 -2.63 -8.98 -6.74
C GLN A 86 -3.97 -9.21 -6.03
N ASN A 87 -4.99 -8.41 -6.32
CA ASN A 87 -6.34 -8.59 -5.78
C ASN A 87 -6.97 -9.91 -6.25
N GLU A 88 -6.84 -10.24 -7.54
CA GLU A 88 -7.30 -11.52 -8.09
C GLU A 88 -6.62 -12.71 -7.40
N ARG A 89 -5.28 -12.66 -7.25
CA ARG A 89 -4.53 -13.69 -6.52
C ARG A 89 -4.99 -13.82 -5.08
N TYR A 90 -5.16 -12.69 -4.38
CA TYR A 90 -5.62 -12.68 -3.00
C TYR A 90 -7.05 -13.22 -2.86
N ALA A 91 -7.95 -12.90 -3.80
CA ALA A 91 -9.31 -13.43 -3.83
C ALA A 91 -9.31 -14.96 -4.01
N LEU A 92 -8.48 -15.48 -4.92
CA LEU A 92 -8.30 -16.92 -5.10
C LEU A 92 -7.74 -17.59 -3.84
N GLU A 93 -6.74 -16.99 -3.19
CA GLU A 93 -6.14 -17.54 -1.97
C GLU A 93 -7.11 -17.52 -0.78
N LYS A 94 -7.85 -16.42 -0.59
CA LYS A 94 -8.84 -16.30 0.50
C LYS A 94 -10.13 -17.06 0.24
N GLY A 95 -10.49 -17.27 -1.02
CA GLY A 95 -11.61 -18.11 -1.41
C GLY A 95 -11.34 -19.60 -1.19
N LYS A 96 -10.08 -20.02 -1.06
CA LYS A 96 -9.75 -21.42 -0.74
C LYS A 96 -10.27 -21.78 0.66
N GLY A 97 -11.34 -22.56 0.68
CA GLY A 97 -12.00 -23.01 1.90
C GLY A 97 -13.27 -22.23 2.25
N ASN A 98 -13.61 -21.19 1.47
CA ASN A 98 -14.93 -20.59 1.58
C ASN A 98 -15.95 -21.58 1.01
N ARG A 99 -16.90 -22.02 1.82
CA ARG A 99 -18.06 -22.78 1.36
C ARG A 99 -19.17 -21.78 1.11
N ASP A 100 -19.70 -21.78 -0.10
CA ASP A 100 -20.93 -21.04 -0.38
C ASP A 100 -22.06 -21.75 0.37
N PHE A 101 -22.41 -21.22 1.55
CA PHE A 101 -23.58 -21.67 2.30
C PHE A 101 -24.80 -20.95 1.74
N ILE A 102 -25.51 -21.64 0.84
CA ILE A 102 -26.84 -21.25 0.39
C ILE A 102 -27.80 -21.86 1.41
N PHE A 103 -28.61 -21.02 2.05
CA PHE A 103 -29.64 -21.44 3.00
C PHE A 103 -30.97 -21.52 2.27
N GLU A 104 -31.71 -22.60 2.50
CA GLU A 104 -33.05 -22.79 1.95
C GLU A 104 -34.12 -22.50 3.02
N GLU A 105 -35.36 -22.26 2.57
CA GLU A 105 -36.48 -22.09 3.49
C GLU A 105 -36.68 -23.36 4.34
N GLY A 106 -36.65 -23.20 5.67
CA GLY A 106 -36.76 -24.32 6.63
C GLY A 106 -35.43 -24.74 7.27
N ASP A 107 -34.29 -24.21 6.81
CA ASP A 107 -33.00 -24.48 7.44
C ASP A 107 -32.86 -23.80 8.81
N TRP A 108 -32.38 -24.56 9.79
CA TRP A 108 -32.07 -24.03 11.12
C TRP A 108 -30.71 -23.33 11.13
N VAL A 109 -30.72 -22.02 11.36
CA VAL A 109 -29.50 -21.21 11.46
C VAL A 109 -29.32 -20.64 12.86
N TRP A 110 -28.07 -20.58 13.33
CA TRP A 110 -27.75 -19.98 14.62
C TRP A 110 -27.40 -18.50 14.44
N LEU A 111 -28.25 -17.62 14.97
CA LEU A 111 -28.09 -16.17 14.91
C LEU A 111 -27.15 -15.69 16.02
N HIS A 112 -25.93 -15.29 15.65
CA HIS A 112 -25.02 -14.63 16.60
C HIS A 112 -25.27 -13.12 16.62
N LEU A 113 -26.12 -12.67 17.54
CA LEU A 113 -26.40 -11.25 17.75
C LEU A 113 -25.42 -10.63 18.75
N ARG A 114 -24.98 -9.39 18.46
CA ARG A 114 -24.27 -8.56 19.46
C ARG A 114 -25.24 -8.14 20.56
N LYS A 115 -24.75 -8.07 21.80
CA LYS A 115 -25.54 -7.73 23.01
C LYS A 115 -26.43 -6.49 22.86
N GLU A 116 -25.97 -5.47 22.12
CA GLU A 116 -26.73 -4.22 21.93
C GLU A 116 -27.96 -4.35 21.01
N ARG A 117 -28.13 -5.48 20.31
CA ARG A 117 -29.18 -5.68 19.28
C ARG A 117 -30.22 -6.72 19.67
N PHE A 118 -30.21 -7.19 20.91
CA PHE A 118 -31.30 -8.02 21.39
C PHE A 118 -32.52 -7.12 21.66
N PRO A 119 -33.69 -7.44 21.09
CA PRO A 119 -34.92 -6.78 21.48
C PRO A 119 -35.19 -7.09 22.96
N SER A 120 -35.42 -6.04 23.73
CA SER A 120 -35.78 -6.08 25.16
C SER A 120 -37.16 -6.69 25.39
#